data_AF-A0A7J3W8L0-F1
#
_entry.id   AF-A0A7J3W8L0-F1
#
_cell.length_a   1.000
_cell.length_b   1.000
_cell.length_c   1.000
_cell.angle_alpha   90.00
_cell.angle_beta   90.00
_cell.angle_gamma   90.00
#
_symmetry.space_group_name_H-M   'P 1'
#
loop_
_entity.id
_entity.type
_entity.pdbx_description
1 polymer ?
#
loop_
_entity_poly.entity_id
_entity_poly.type
_entity_poly.pdbx_seq_one_letter_code
_entity_poly.pdbx_strand_id
1 'polypeptide(L)'
;VKGYFDGGELKPAPPNTLCSSLLTMDRAFQNLLNMFTVNHSGFMIDVDSRSLDESVRLISMLTSSNQAKLEGLTDRGVIEKGMKADLTVLRIEGEPGCFNVKVEATIVGGVILKGLS
;
A
#
# COMPACT_ATOMS: atom_id res chain seq x y z
N VAL A 1 -2.07 19.66 15.69
CA VAL A 1 -0.90 19.08 16.39
C VAL A 1 -0.20 18.14 15.42
N LYS A 2 1.08 18.36 15.08
CA LYS A 2 1.83 17.50 14.13
C LYS A 2 2.56 16.39 14.89
N GLY A 3 1.83 15.46 15.50
CA GLY A 3 2.44 14.39 16.29
C GLY A 3 1.43 13.46 16.93
N TYR A 4 1.92 12.38 17.53
CA TYR A 4 1.14 11.39 18.27
C TYR A 4 1.71 11.21 19.68
N PHE A 5 0.87 10.81 20.62
CA PHE A 5 1.31 10.50 21.98
C PHE A 5 1.74 9.04 22.06
N ASP A 6 2.93 8.82 22.60
CA ASP A 6 3.49 7.50 22.87
C ASP A 6 4.19 7.52 24.23
N GLY A 7 3.72 6.70 25.17
CA GLY A 7 4.31 6.63 26.52
C GLY A 7 4.29 7.95 27.31
N GLY A 8 3.40 8.90 26.98
CA GLY A 8 3.33 10.23 27.62
C GLY A 8 4.17 11.31 26.94
N GLU A 9 4.94 10.97 25.90
CA GLU A 9 5.70 11.91 25.09
C GLU A 9 5.00 12.23 23.77
N LEU A 10 5.08 13.48 23.32
CA LEU A 10 4.62 13.89 21.99
C LEU A 10 5.71 13.62 20.97
N LYS A 11 5.52 12.61 20.11
CA LYS A 11 6.43 12.27 19.02
C LYS A 11 5.95 12.84 17.68
N PRO A 12 6.87 13.26 16.77
CA PRO A 12 6.47 13.69 15.44
C PRO A 12 5.88 12.51 14.66
N ALA A 13 4.84 12.76 13.87
CA ALA A 13 4.32 11.75 12.95
C ALA A 13 5.40 11.41 11.92
N PRO A 14 5.57 10.12 11.54
CA PRO A 14 6.48 9.75 10.48
C PRO A 14 6.22 10.56 9.20
N PRO A 15 7.23 10.87 8.39
CA PRO A 15 7.00 11.49 7.09
C PRO A 15 6.16 10.55 6.21
N ASN A 16 5.34 11.13 5.33
CA ASN A 16 4.52 10.39 4.35
C ASN A 16 3.44 9.47 4.96
N THR A 17 2.93 9.79 6.15
CA THR A 17 1.79 9.11 6.74
C THR A 17 0.47 9.47 6.07
N LEU A 18 -0.38 8.47 5.84
CA LEU A 18 -1.73 8.62 5.29
C LEU A 18 -2.67 9.32 6.27
N CYS A 19 -3.42 10.34 5.83
CA CYS A 19 -4.59 10.89 6.55
C CYS A 19 -4.37 11.25 8.04
N SER A 20 -3.19 11.75 8.43
CA SER A 20 -2.81 11.97 9.85
C SER A 20 -2.79 10.70 10.72
N SER A 21 -2.79 9.51 10.11
CA SER A 21 -2.47 8.25 10.77
C SER A 21 -0.96 8.12 10.99
N LEU A 22 -0.52 7.00 11.57
CA LEU A 22 0.89 6.62 11.67
C LEU A 22 1.31 5.60 10.60
N LEU A 23 0.48 5.40 9.56
CA LEU A 23 0.69 4.41 8.52
C LEU A 23 1.28 5.06 7.27
N THR A 24 2.47 4.60 6.89
CA THR A 24 3.05 4.84 5.57
C THR A 24 2.42 3.91 4.53
N MET A 25 2.52 4.25 3.24
CA MET A 25 1.89 3.47 2.16
C MET A 25 2.35 2.02 2.10
N ASP A 26 3.64 1.75 2.31
CA ASP A 26 4.22 0.40 2.37
C ASP A 26 3.63 -0.41 3.52
N ARG A 27 3.44 0.21 4.70
CA ARG A 27 2.81 -0.44 5.86
C ARG A 27 1.33 -0.69 5.63
N ALA A 28 0.61 0.25 5.04
CA ALA A 28 -0.78 0.06 4.65
C ALA A 28 -0.92 -1.08 3.64
N PHE A 29 -0.05 -1.13 2.63
CA PHE A 29 -0.01 -2.19 1.63
C PHE A 29 0.25 -3.56 2.29
N GLN A 30 1.27 -3.66 3.15
CA GLN A 30 1.59 -4.88 3.89
C GLN A 30 0.41 -5.36 4.74
N ASN A 31 -0.22 -4.44 5.49
CA ASN A 31 -1.34 -4.78 6.36
C ASN A 31 -2.54 -5.30 5.56
N LEU A 32 -2.89 -4.64 4.45
CA LEU A 32 -3.96 -5.09 3.57
C LEU A 32 -3.63 -6.44 2.92
N LEU A 33 -2.37 -6.67 2.53
CA LEU A 33 -1.92 -7.93 1.95
C LEU A 33 -2.07 -9.09 2.93
N ASN A 34 -1.63 -8.89 4.17
CA ASN A 34 -1.78 -9.88 5.23
C ASN A 34 -3.24 -10.12 5.58
N MET A 35 -4.05 -9.06 5.62
CA MET A 35 -5.47 -9.17 5.83
C MET A 35 -6.16 -9.96 4.71
N PHE A 36 -5.88 -9.69 3.43
CA PHE A 36 -6.59 -10.38 2.34
C PHE A 36 -6.19 -11.84 2.14
N THR A 37 -5.05 -12.27 2.69
CA THR A 37 -4.47 -13.60 2.43
C THR A 37 -4.75 -14.61 3.55
N VAL A 38 -5.56 -14.26 4.56
CA VAL A 38 -6.02 -15.20 5.59
C VAL A 38 -7.54 -15.27 5.63
N ASN A 39 -8.06 -16.39 6.10
CA ASN A 39 -9.50 -16.51 6.37
C ASN A 39 -9.86 -15.61 7.54
N HIS A 40 -10.93 -14.85 7.40
CA HIS A 40 -11.52 -14.07 8.49
C HIS A 40 -12.87 -14.64 8.84
N SER A 41 -13.12 -14.78 10.13
CA SER A 41 -14.44 -15.04 10.68
C SER A 41 -14.79 -13.96 11.70
N GLY A 42 -16.03 -13.49 11.66
CA GLY A 42 -16.48 -12.37 12.48
C GLY A 42 -17.99 -12.29 12.54
N PHE A 43 -18.51 -11.38 13.36
CA PHE A 43 -19.96 -11.21 13.49
C PHE A 43 -20.55 -10.72 12.16
N MET A 44 -21.29 -11.62 11.50
CA MET A 44 -21.95 -11.44 10.19
C MET A 44 -21.02 -11.36 8.97
N ILE A 45 -19.72 -11.68 9.10
CA ILE A 45 -18.78 -11.66 7.96
C ILE A 45 -17.80 -12.82 8.11
N ASP A 46 -17.96 -13.83 7.26
CA ASP A 46 -16.94 -14.84 6.98
C ASP A 46 -16.39 -14.57 5.56
N VAL A 47 -15.07 -14.48 5.43
CA VAL A 47 -14.40 -14.19 4.17
C VAL A 47 -13.21 -15.12 4.02
N ASP A 48 -13.25 -15.92 2.96
CA ASP A 48 -12.13 -16.78 2.58
C ASP A 48 -10.91 -15.95 2.17
N SER A 49 -9.74 -16.50 2.44
CA SER A 49 -8.45 -15.97 1.99
C SER A 49 -8.43 -15.88 0.47
N ARG A 50 -7.81 -14.82 -0.03
CA ARG A 50 -7.52 -14.64 -1.45
C ARG A 50 -6.10 -15.10 -1.76
N SER A 51 -5.85 -15.39 -3.03
CA SER A 51 -4.50 -15.64 -3.50
C SER A 51 -3.63 -14.37 -3.37
N LEU A 52 -2.31 -14.56 -3.43
CA LEU A 52 -1.36 -13.45 -3.40
C LEU A 52 -1.59 -12.48 -4.58
N ASP A 53 -1.79 -13.01 -5.79
CA ASP A 53 -2.00 -12.22 -7.00
C ASP A 53 -3.30 -11.41 -6.96
N GLU A 54 -4.40 -12.01 -6.50
CA GLU A 54 -5.68 -11.32 -6.35
C GLU A 54 -5.57 -10.20 -5.30
N SER A 55 -4.91 -10.50 -4.18
CA SER A 55 -4.69 -9.52 -3.09
C SER A 55 -3.87 -8.33 -3.57
N VAL A 56 -2.74 -8.57 -4.26
CA VAL A 56 -1.91 -7.49 -4.85
C VAL A 56 -2.71 -6.66 -5.84
N ARG A 57 -3.52 -7.30 -6.70
CA ARG A 57 -4.39 -6.60 -7.66
C ARG A 57 -5.41 -5.71 -6.94
N LEU A 58 -6.12 -6.23 -5.93
CA LEU A 58 -7.12 -5.48 -5.18
C LEU A 58 -6.50 -4.28 -4.46
N ILE A 59 -5.36 -4.46 -3.81
CA ILE A 59 -4.66 -3.37 -3.13
C ILE A 59 -4.19 -2.34 -4.15
N SER A 60 -3.63 -2.76 -5.27
CA SER A 60 -3.23 -1.84 -6.36
C SER A 60 -4.43 -1.03 -6.89
N MET A 61 -5.61 -1.63 -6.98
CA MET A 61 -6.82 -0.89 -7.32
C MET A 61 -7.16 0.15 -6.24
N LEU A 62 -7.14 -0.24 -4.96
CA LEU A 62 -7.46 0.65 -3.84
C LEU A 62 -6.47 1.84 -3.74
N THR A 63 -5.18 1.57 -3.91
CA THR A 63 -4.12 2.56 -3.66
C THR A 63 -3.63 3.28 -4.91
N SER A 64 -4.12 2.91 -6.10
CA SER A 64 -3.66 3.49 -7.36
C SER A 64 -4.83 3.74 -8.32
N SER A 65 -5.44 2.69 -8.88
CA SER A 65 -6.40 2.85 -9.98
C SER A 65 -7.68 3.57 -9.57
N ASN A 66 -8.24 3.25 -8.40
CA ASN A 66 -9.45 3.89 -7.89
C ASN A 66 -9.18 5.35 -7.51
N GLN A 67 -8.02 5.62 -6.92
CA GLN A 67 -7.63 6.98 -6.55
C GLN A 67 -7.44 7.86 -7.79
N ALA A 68 -6.71 7.38 -8.80
CA ALA A 68 -6.53 8.10 -10.06
C ALA A 68 -7.87 8.40 -10.74
N LYS A 69 -8.79 7.41 -10.77
CA LYS A 69 -10.15 7.61 -11.29
C LYS A 69 -10.94 8.64 -10.50
N LEU A 70 -10.90 8.58 -9.16
CA LEU A 70 -11.61 9.50 -8.28
C LEU A 70 -11.15 10.94 -8.46
N GLU A 71 -9.84 11.13 -8.71
CA GLU A 71 -9.23 12.44 -8.97
C GLU A 71 -9.33 12.90 -10.43
N GLY A 72 -9.91 12.08 -11.32
CA GLY A 72 -9.99 12.38 -12.76
C GLY A 72 -8.64 12.33 -13.49
N LEU A 73 -7.63 11.67 -12.91
CA LEU A 73 -6.33 11.46 -13.53
C LEU A 73 -6.38 10.29 -14.51
N THR A 74 -6.29 10.60 -15.80
CA THR A 74 -6.41 9.61 -16.89
C THR A 74 -5.07 9.08 -17.40
N ASP A 75 -3.96 9.65 -16.93
CA ASP A 75 -2.60 9.36 -17.42
C ASP A 75 -1.79 8.45 -16.47
N ARG A 76 -2.38 7.93 -15.40
CA ARG A 76 -1.72 7.10 -14.38
C ARG A 76 -2.68 6.19 -13.64
N GLY A 77 -2.16 5.38 -12.72
CA GLY A 77 -2.95 4.52 -11.85
C GLY A 77 -3.10 3.07 -12.35
N VAL A 78 -2.64 2.79 -13.57
CA VAL A 78 -2.63 1.46 -14.21
C VAL A 78 -1.36 1.28 -15.03
N ILE A 79 -0.93 0.04 -15.22
CA ILE A 79 0.21 -0.32 -16.07
C ILE A 79 -0.31 -0.68 -17.46
N GLU A 80 -0.39 0.31 -18.35
CA GLU A 80 -0.88 0.15 -19.72
C GLU A 80 -0.11 1.04 -20.70
N LYS A 81 -0.17 0.71 -21.99
CA LYS A 81 0.50 1.50 -23.04
C LYS A 81 -0.08 2.92 -23.07
N GLY A 82 0.81 3.92 -23.05
CA GLY A 82 0.43 5.33 -23.10
C GLY A 82 0.25 6.00 -21.74
N MET A 83 0.33 5.24 -20.63
CA MET A 83 0.33 5.78 -19.28
C MET A 83 1.72 6.30 -18.87
N LYS A 84 1.75 7.23 -17.92
CA LYS A 84 3.00 7.64 -17.28
C LYS A 84 3.65 6.45 -16.59
N ALA A 85 4.98 6.37 -16.71
CA ALA A 85 5.79 5.35 -16.08
C ALA A 85 6.01 5.66 -14.58
N ASP A 86 4.91 5.72 -13.84
CA ASP A 86 4.87 5.86 -12.39
C ASP A 86 4.63 4.46 -11.79
N LEU A 87 5.69 3.83 -11.28
CA LEU A 87 5.68 2.44 -10.83
C LEU A 87 6.31 2.31 -9.44
N THR A 88 5.86 1.32 -8.67
CA THR A 88 6.53 0.90 -7.44
C THR A 88 6.89 -0.57 -7.57
N VAL A 89 8.17 -0.90 -7.31
CA VAL A 89 8.66 -2.27 -7.31
C VAL A 89 8.74 -2.73 -5.86
N LEU A 90 8.01 -3.80 -5.56
CA LEU A 90 7.91 -4.37 -4.22
C LEU A 90 8.64 -5.72 -4.16
N ARG A 91 9.38 -5.93 -3.08
CA ARG A 91 9.78 -7.25 -2.60
C ARG A 91 8.77 -7.69 -1.56
N ILE A 92 8.17 -8.85 -1.79
CA ILE A 92 7.19 -9.47 -0.89
C ILE A 92 7.78 -10.83 -0.48
N GLU A 93 7.99 -11.02 0.81
CA GLU A 93 8.58 -12.24 1.39
C GLU A 93 7.74 -12.72 2.57
N GLY A 94 7.77 -14.03 2.84
CA GLY A 94 6.98 -14.66 3.89
C GLY A 94 5.82 -15.50 3.34
N GLU A 95 4.80 -15.66 4.17
CA GLU A 95 3.64 -16.51 3.90
C GLU A 95 2.32 -15.77 4.17
N PRO A 96 1.18 -16.26 3.65
CA PRO A 96 -0.13 -15.66 3.88
C PRO A 96 -0.39 -15.25 5.33
N GLY A 97 -0.81 -14.00 5.55
CA GLY A 97 -0.99 -13.39 6.88
C GLY A 97 0.26 -12.86 7.56
N CYS A 98 1.46 -13.25 7.09
CA CYS A 98 2.75 -12.89 7.68
C CYS A 98 3.75 -12.36 6.63
N PHE A 99 3.29 -11.74 5.55
CA PHE A 99 4.15 -11.10 4.57
C PHE A 99 4.84 -9.87 5.14
N ASN A 100 6.12 -9.73 4.77
CA ASN A 100 6.90 -8.52 4.88
C ASN A 100 7.02 -7.88 3.50
N VAL A 101 6.72 -6.59 3.40
CA VAL A 101 6.76 -5.84 2.13
C VAL A 101 7.83 -4.76 2.22
N LYS A 102 8.69 -4.69 1.21
CA LYS A 102 9.71 -3.65 1.07
C LYS A 102 9.62 -3.00 -0.31
N VAL A 103 9.71 -1.67 -0.35
CA VAL A 103 9.86 -0.91 -1.60
C VAL A 103 11.31 -0.99 -2.04
N GLU A 104 11.57 -1.68 -3.15
CA GLU A 104 12.92 -1.80 -3.74
C GLU A 104 13.23 -0.59 -4.63
N ALA A 105 12.23 -0.10 -5.35
CA ALA A 105 12.35 1.07 -6.21
C ALA A 105 11.02 1.79 -6.37
N THR A 106 11.09 3.11 -6.51
CA THR A 106 9.97 3.93 -6.98
C THR A 106 10.41 4.57 -8.30
N ILE A 107 9.61 4.43 -9.34
CA ILE A 107 9.87 4.99 -10.66
C ILE A 107 8.84 6.09 -10.87
N VAL A 108 9.27 7.30 -11.20
CA VAL A 108 8.37 8.44 -11.45
C VAL A 108 8.70 9.03 -12.81
N GLY A 109 7.74 9.03 -13.73
CA GLY A 109 7.94 9.47 -15.11
C GLY A 109 9.06 8.71 -15.84
N GLY A 110 9.32 7.46 -15.47
CA GLY A 110 10.43 6.65 -16.00
C GLY A 110 11.78 6.87 -15.31
N VAL A 111 11.88 7.77 -14.33
CA VAL A 111 13.11 8.00 -13.55
C VAL A 111 13.09 7.15 -12.28
N ILE A 112 14.12 6.34 -12.07
CA ILE A 112 14.25 5.51 -10.86
C ILE A 112 14.71 6.38 -9.69
N LEU A 113 13.86 6.45 -8.66
CA LEU A 113 14.18 6.96 -7.34
C LEU A 113 14.53 5.74 -6.47
N LYS A 114 15.78 5.65 -6.02
CA LYS A 114 16.21 4.56 -5.12
C LYS A 114 15.38 4.61 -3.83
N GLY A 115 14.92 3.44 -3.39
CA GLY A 115 14.13 3.30 -2.17
C GLY A 115 14.83 3.96 -0.99
N LEU A 116 14.18 4.95 -0.39
CA LEU A 116 14.54 5.48 0.92
C LEU A 116 14.29 4.35 1.92
N SER A 117 15.33 3.58 2.24
CA SER A 117 15.33 2.63 3.36
C SER A 117 15.52 3.38 4.68
#